data_AF-A0A1H0TLW3-F1
#
_entry.id   AF-A0A1H0TLW3-F1
#
_cell.length_a   1.000
_cell.length_b   1.000
_cell.length_c   1.000
_cell.angle_alpha   90.00
_cell.angle_beta   90.00
_cell.angle_gamma   90.00
#
_symmetry.space_group_name_H-M   'P 1'
#
loop_
_entity.id
_entity.type
_entity.pdbx_description
1 polymer ?
#
loop_
_entity_poly.entity_id
_entity_poly.type
_entity_poly.pdbx_seq_one_letter_code
_entity_poly.pdbx_strand_id
1 'polypeptide(L)' 'MKIGVISDTHGLLRPEALAALQGCERIFHAGGIG' A
#
# COMPACT_ATOMS: atom_id res chain seq x y z
N MET A 1 -4.62 -14.20 -8.45
CA MET A 1 -3.47 -13.81 -7.62
C MET A 1 -3.05 -12.38 -7.91
N LYS A 2 -3.62 -11.41 -7.17
CA LYS A 2 -3.26 -9.97 -7.28
C LYS A 2 -2.40 -9.55 -6.07
N ILE A 3 -1.26 -8.91 -6.34
CA ILE A 3 -0.36 -8.38 -5.30
C ILE A 3 -0.36 -6.86 -5.42
N GLY A 4 -0.66 -6.19 -4.31
CA GLY A 4 -0.55 -4.74 -4.18
C GLY A 4 0.83 -4.33 -3.66
N VAL A 5 1.33 -3.20 -4.12
CA VAL A 5 2.59 -2.62 -3.65
C VAL A 5 2.32 -1.15 -3.29
N ILE A 6 2.79 -0.73 -2.13
CA ILE A 6 2.70 0.65 -1.65
C ILE A 6 4.04 1.07 -1.05
N SER A 7 4.44 2.32 -1.21
CA SER A 7 5.70 2.88 -0.70
C SER A 7 5.49 4.31 -0.21
N ASP A 8 6.47 4.84 0.51
CA ASP A 8 6.60 6.27 0.82
C ASP A 8 5.35 6.91 1.44
N THR A 9 4.70 6.15 2.32
CA THR A 9 3.51 6.62 3.05
C THR A 9 3.87 7.67 4.09
N HIS A 10 5.15 7.76 4.52
CA HIS A 10 5.62 8.66 5.59
C HIS A 10 4.72 8.58 6.85
N GLY A 11 4.31 7.36 7.21
CA GLY A 11 3.39 7.10 8.33
C GLY A 11 1.93 7.47 8.09
N LEU A 12 1.60 8.04 6.93
CA LEU A 12 0.25 8.46 6.56
C LEU A 12 -0.29 7.64 5.38
N LEU A 13 -1.25 6.77 5.65
CA LEU A 13 -1.94 6.01 4.62
C LEU A 13 -3.24 6.74 4.22
N ARG A 14 -3.29 7.21 2.98
CA ARG A 14 -4.47 7.91 2.45
C ARG A 14 -5.58 6.92 2.06
N PRO A 15 -6.88 7.27 2.23
CA PRO A 15 -8.00 6.40 1.86
C PRO A 15 -7.99 5.95 0.39
N GLU A 16 -7.52 6.81 -0.52
CA GLU A 16 -7.42 6.51 -1.96
C GLU A 16 -6.42 5.38 -2.24
N ALA A 17 -5.33 5.31 -1.45
CA ALA A 17 -4.35 4.24 -1.57
C ALA A 17 -4.95 2.89 -1.13
N LEU A 18 -5.77 2.89 -0.08
CA LEU A 18 -6.51 1.71 0.35
C LEU A 18 -7.53 1.26 -0.71
N ALA A 19 -8.25 2.20 -1.32
CA ALA A 19 -9.18 1.92 -2.40
C ALA A 19 -8.48 1.29 -3.62
N ALA A 20 -7.31 1.80 -3.99
CA ALA A 20 -6.50 1.24 -5.09
C ALA A 20 -6.01 -0.18 -4.82
N LEU A 21 -5.77 -0.53 -3.55
CA LEU A 21 -5.31 -1.84 -3.12
C LEU A 21 -6.43 -2.85 -2.87
N GLN A 22 -7.71 -2.44 -2.96
CA GLN A 22 -8.85 -3.35 -2.83
C GLN A 22 -8.74 -4.54 -3.81
N GLY A 23 -9.07 -5.73 -3.29
CA GLY A 23 -9.01 -6.98 -4.04
C GLY A 23 -7.59 -7.55 -4.24
N CYS A 24 -6.54 -6.93 -3.67
CA CYS A 24 -5.24 -7.57 -3.59
C CYS A 24 -5.24 -8.66 -2.51
N GLU A 25 -4.72 -9.83 -2.83
CA GLU A 25 -4.61 -10.97 -1.91
C GLU A 25 -3.41 -10.81 -0.97
N ARG A 26 -2.40 -10.04 -1.41
CA ARG A 26 -1.21 -9.69 -0.61
C ARG A 26 -0.82 -8.25 -0.89
N ILE A 27 -0.30 -7.56 0.12
CA ILE A 27 0.18 -6.18 0.00
C ILE A 27 1.59 -6.10 0.55
N PHE A 28 2.51 -5.54 -0.22
CA PHE A 28 3.88 -5.25 0.21
C PHE A 28 4.04 -3.75 0.43
N HIS A 29 4.52 -3.39 1.62
CA HIS A 29 4.99 -2.04 1.90
C HIS A 29 6.47 -1.96 1.54
N ALA A 30 6.79 -1.31 0.43
CA ALA A 30 8.13 -1.23 -0.17
C ALA A 30 8.88 0.08 0.10
N GLY A 31 8.45 0.84 1.13
CA GLY A 31 9.14 2.02 1.64
C GLY A 31 9.06 2.10 3.17
N GLY A 32 9.47 3.21 3.78
CA GLY A 32 9.37 3.40 5.24
C GLY A 32 10.70 3.31 5.99
N ILE A 33 11.57 4.29 5.73
CA ILE A 33 12.64 4.70 6.64
C ILE A 33 12.44 6.19 6.89
N GLY A 34 11.89 6.54 8.06
CA GLY A 34 11.54 7.92 8.43
C GLY A 34 10.21 7.99 9.17
#